data_AF-A0A9D1JZZ3-F1
#
_entry.id   AF-A0A9D1JZZ3-F1
#
_cell.length_a   1.000
_cell.length_b   1.000
_cell.length_c   1.000
_cell.angle_alpha   90.00
_cell.angle_beta   90.00
_cell.angle_gamma   90.00
#
_symmetry.space_group_name_H-M   'P 1'
#
loop_
_entity.id
_entity.type
_entity.pdbx_description
1 polymer ?
#
loop_
_entity_poly.entity_id
_entity_poly.type
_entity_poly.pdbx_seq_one_letter_code
_entity_poly.pdbx_strand_id
1 'polypeptide(L)'
;MYIDKWWGDYFGSTEDSAVLLDYFAKDGAAEYPLSKIFSDFGLYEQIQWGDFRETEEIGFTDEDGRTHEIDMAMNLMMDLAAVTLESVCGGGVSLSELDENTLNPKRFVIQPDEDELDCLIETLLDFSENPEEYELADFCAPDDLREMAAQCKDLAYALKEAL
;
A
#
# COMPACT_ATOMS: atom_id res chain seq x y z
N MET A 1 3.44 15.39 -7.98
CA MET A 1 2.32 14.76 -7.26
C MET A 1 2.74 14.61 -5.79
N TYR A 2 1.83 14.30 -4.87
CA TYR A 2 2.23 13.92 -3.51
C TYR A 2 2.98 12.58 -3.52
N ILE A 3 2.58 11.67 -4.42
CA ILE A 3 3.19 10.34 -4.59
C ILE A 3 4.67 10.38 -5.00
N ASP A 4 5.11 11.40 -5.73
CA ASP A 4 6.50 11.53 -6.24
C ASP A 4 7.55 11.54 -5.11
N LYS A 5 7.15 11.87 -3.88
CA LYS A 5 8.03 11.83 -2.70
C LYS A 5 8.33 10.39 -2.25
N TRP A 6 7.43 9.45 -2.54
CA TRP A 6 7.41 8.11 -1.96
C TRP A 6 7.66 7.02 -3.01
N TRP A 7 7.03 7.15 -4.17
CA TRP A 7 6.97 6.12 -5.20
C TRP A 7 8.28 6.05 -6.02
N GLY A 8 8.86 4.84 -6.12
CA GLY A 8 9.99 4.51 -6.97
C GLY A 8 11.28 4.11 -6.25
N ASP A 9 11.42 4.41 -4.95
CA ASP A 9 12.56 3.95 -4.14
C ASP A 9 12.21 2.66 -3.39
N TYR A 10 11.51 2.78 -2.26
CA TYR A 10 11.08 1.64 -1.43
C TYR A 10 9.59 1.31 -1.57
N PHE A 11 8.81 2.27 -2.05
CA PHE A 11 7.38 2.14 -2.29
C PHE A 11 7.18 2.00 -3.80
N GLY A 12 6.31 1.09 -4.24
CA GLY A 12 6.02 0.89 -5.64
C GLY A 12 7.09 0.15 -6.44
N SER A 13 8.08 -0.46 -5.76
CA SER A 13 9.28 -1.04 -6.36
C SER A 13 9.39 -2.56 -6.21
N THR A 14 8.43 -3.22 -5.56
CA THR A 14 8.46 -4.67 -5.28
C THR A 14 7.51 -5.44 -6.21
N GLU A 15 7.55 -6.77 -6.16
CA GLU A 15 6.58 -7.60 -6.88
C GLU A 15 5.16 -7.40 -6.32
N ASP A 16 5.03 -7.18 -5.00
CA ASP A 16 3.76 -6.82 -4.35
C ASP A 16 3.18 -5.51 -4.91
N SER A 17 4.04 -4.53 -5.20
CA SER A 17 3.64 -3.29 -5.86
C SER A 17 3.02 -3.56 -7.23
N ALA A 18 3.62 -4.45 -8.02
CA ALA A 18 3.06 -4.83 -9.32
C ALA A 18 1.69 -5.49 -9.18
N VAL A 19 1.50 -6.35 -8.17
CA VAL A 19 0.21 -6.96 -7.84
C VAL A 19 -0.84 -5.89 -7.50
N LEU A 20 -0.49 -4.87 -6.71
CA LEU A 20 -1.39 -3.76 -6.42
C LEU A 20 -1.75 -2.95 -7.68
N LEU A 21 -0.79 -2.70 -8.57
CA LEU A 21 -1.04 -2.00 -9.82
C LEU A 21 -1.94 -2.82 -10.76
N ASP A 22 -1.74 -4.13 -10.83
CA ASP A 22 -2.62 -5.06 -11.56
C ASP A 22 -4.04 -5.06 -10.97
N TYR A 23 -4.18 -5.00 -9.64
CA TYR A 23 -5.47 -4.85 -8.98
C TYR A 23 -6.21 -3.60 -9.46
N PHE A 24 -5.52 -2.46 -9.58
CA PHE A 24 -6.13 -1.26 -10.13
C PHE A 24 -6.37 -1.42 -11.64
N ALA A 25 -5.49 -2.06 -12.40
CA ALA A 25 -5.63 -2.21 -13.85
C ALA A 25 -6.77 -3.15 -14.27
N LYS A 26 -7.21 -4.05 -13.38
CA LYS A 26 -8.13 -5.18 -13.68
C LYS A 26 -9.46 -4.78 -14.29
N ASP A 27 -9.95 -3.57 -14.00
CA ASP A 27 -11.27 -3.10 -14.44
C ASP A 27 -11.26 -1.60 -14.80
N GLY A 28 -12.44 -1.09 -15.18
CA GLY A 28 -12.65 0.33 -15.49
C GLY A 28 -13.11 1.18 -14.31
N ALA A 29 -13.04 0.70 -13.07
CA ALA A 29 -13.51 1.44 -11.90
C ALA A 29 -12.68 2.70 -11.68
N ALA A 30 -13.37 3.78 -11.32
CA ALA A 30 -12.79 5.09 -11.03
C ALA A 30 -12.80 5.43 -9.52
N GLU A 31 -13.47 4.62 -8.71
CA GLU A 31 -13.60 4.81 -7.26
C GLU A 31 -13.34 3.47 -6.57
N TYR A 32 -12.46 3.48 -5.57
CA TYR A 32 -12.08 2.32 -4.77
C TYR A 32 -12.25 2.64 -3.29
N PRO A 33 -13.29 2.12 -2.62
CA PRO A 33 -13.36 2.15 -1.16
C PRO A 33 -12.16 1.40 -0.58
N LEU A 34 -11.48 1.97 0.42
CA LEU A 34 -10.29 1.31 1.00
C LEU A 34 -10.68 -0.01 1.70
N SER A 35 -11.84 -0.06 2.37
CA SER A 35 -12.45 -1.33 2.82
C SER A 35 -12.59 -2.37 1.73
N LYS A 36 -12.95 -1.97 0.51
CA LYS A 36 -13.07 -2.93 -0.60
C LYS A 36 -11.70 -3.49 -0.97
N ILE A 37 -10.65 -2.67 -0.97
CA ILE A 37 -9.28 -3.13 -1.21
C ILE A 37 -8.89 -4.12 -0.10
N PHE A 38 -9.09 -3.76 1.17
CA PHE A 38 -8.82 -4.65 2.31
C PHE A 38 -9.56 -5.99 2.19
N SER A 39 -10.85 -5.94 1.82
CA SER A 39 -11.65 -7.15 1.58
C SER A 39 -11.11 -7.98 0.44
N ASP A 40 -10.78 -7.37 -0.70
CA ASP A 40 -10.37 -8.09 -1.91
C ASP A 40 -8.99 -8.74 -1.74
N PHE A 41 -8.12 -8.16 -0.90
CA PHE A 41 -6.80 -8.70 -0.55
C PHE A 41 -6.81 -9.64 0.65
N GLY A 42 -7.92 -9.81 1.35
CA GLY A 42 -8.00 -10.68 2.53
C GLY A 42 -7.39 -10.09 3.81
N LEU A 43 -7.19 -8.77 3.88
CA LEU A 43 -6.49 -8.10 4.99
C LEU A 43 -7.28 -8.07 6.32
N TYR A 44 -8.58 -8.36 6.32
CA TYR A 44 -9.41 -8.19 7.52
C TYR A 44 -8.97 -9.03 8.72
N GLU A 45 -8.38 -10.21 8.50
CA GLU A 45 -7.89 -11.05 9.61
C GLU A 45 -6.67 -10.41 10.29
N GLN A 46 -5.67 -9.98 9.50
CA GLN A 46 -4.52 -9.22 10.00
C GLN A 46 -4.93 -7.88 10.65
N ILE A 47 -5.86 -7.14 10.03
CA ILE A 47 -6.40 -5.90 10.61
C ILE A 47 -7.03 -6.17 11.98
N GLN A 48 -7.77 -7.28 12.14
CA GLN A 48 -8.38 -7.62 13.43
C GLN A 48 -7.37 -8.03 14.50
N TRP A 49 -6.27 -8.66 14.11
CA TRP A 49 -5.16 -8.97 15.03
C TRP A 49 -4.30 -7.75 15.33
N GLY A 50 -4.26 -6.78 14.43
CA GLY A 50 -3.46 -5.57 14.56
C GLY A 50 -1.96 -5.84 14.43
N ASP A 51 -1.58 -6.86 13.66
CA ASP A 51 -0.19 -7.26 13.46
C ASP A 51 0.07 -7.51 11.98
N PHE A 52 1.03 -6.76 11.43
CA PHE A 52 1.49 -6.81 10.04
C PHE A 52 2.97 -7.18 9.93
N ARG A 53 3.57 -7.63 11.03
CA ARG A 53 5.00 -7.97 11.10
C ARG A 53 5.32 -9.26 10.38
N GLU A 54 4.38 -10.19 10.37
CA GLU A 54 4.40 -11.43 9.58
C GLU A 54 3.24 -11.42 8.59
N THR A 55 3.45 -11.95 7.39
CA THR A 55 2.43 -11.98 6.34
C THR A 55 1.59 -13.25 6.42
N GLU A 56 0.27 -13.07 6.46
CA GLU A 56 -0.69 -14.14 6.27
C GLU A 56 -0.90 -14.42 4.77
N GLU A 57 -1.68 -15.46 4.42
CA GLU A 57 -2.03 -15.74 3.02
C GLU A 57 -3.00 -14.67 2.48
N ILE A 58 -2.43 -13.57 1.97
CA ILE A 58 -3.14 -12.41 1.42
C ILE A 58 -2.84 -12.23 -0.07
N GLY A 59 -3.75 -11.57 -0.77
CA GLY A 59 -3.71 -11.44 -2.22
C GLY A 59 -5.10 -11.30 -2.81
N PHE A 60 -5.19 -10.95 -4.10
CA PHE A 60 -6.49 -10.79 -4.76
C PHE A 60 -6.69 -11.83 -5.85
N THR A 61 -7.95 -12.22 -6.08
CA THR A 61 -8.31 -13.10 -7.19
C THR A 61 -8.87 -12.29 -8.36
N ASP A 62 -8.33 -12.48 -9.55
CA ASP A 62 -8.82 -11.83 -10.77
C ASP A 62 -10.08 -12.49 -11.36
N GLU A 63 -10.64 -11.90 -12.43
CA GLU A 63 -11.84 -12.42 -13.10
C GLU A 63 -11.64 -13.80 -13.75
N ASP A 64 -10.38 -14.17 -14.06
CA ASP A 64 -10.02 -15.48 -14.60
C ASP A 64 -9.85 -16.55 -13.50
N GLY A 65 -10.00 -16.17 -12.22
CA GLY A 65 -9.86 -17.05 -11.07
C GLY A 65 -8.40 -17.32 -10.70
N ARG A 66 -7.45 -16.47 -11.11
CA ARG A 66 -6.05 -16.55 -10.67
C ARG A 66 -5.87 -15.69 -9.42
N THR A 67 -5.26 -16.29 -8.40
CA THR A 67 -4.81 -15.56 -7.22
C THR A 67 -3.46 -14.92 -7.51
N HIS A 68 -3.38 -13.63 -7.24
CA HIS A 68 -2.15 -12.84 -7.22
C HIS A 68 -1.82 -12.61 -5.74
N GLU A 69 -0.83 -13.36 -5.26
CA GLU A 69 -0.41 -13.37 -3.86
C GLU A 69 0.42 -12.13 -3.53
N ILE A 70 0.40 -11.73 -2.27
CA ILE A 70 1.28 -10.70 -1.71
C ILE A 70 2.26 -11.42 -0.79
N ASP A 71 3.55 -11.27 -1.06
CA ASP A 71 4.62 -11.89 -0.30
C ASP A 71 4.86 -11.17 1.03
N MET A 72 4.63 -9.85 1.06
CA MET A 72 4.88 -9.00 2.23
C MET A 72 3.71 -8.04 2.45
N ALA A 73 2.93 -8.27 3.51
CA ALA A 73 1.83 -7.39 3.92
C ALA A 73 2.32 -5.95 4.14
N MET A 74 3.52 -5.78 4.69
CA MET A 74 4.11 -4.46 4.89
C MET A 74 4.34 -3.71 3.57
N ASN A 75 4.78 -4.38 2.50
CA ASN A 75 4.94 -3.75 1.18
C ASN A 75 3.60 -3.25 0.66
N LEU A 76 2.55 -4.07 0.74
CA LEU A 76 1.20 -3.67 0.35
C LEU A 76 0.70 -2.48 1.17
N MET A 77 0.91 -2.47 2.48
CA MET A 77 0.47 -1.39 3.37
C MET A 77 1.21 -0.08 3.10
N MET A 78 2.52 -0.13 2.84
CA MET A 78 3.33 1.00 2.41
C MET A 78 2.79 1.61 1.11
N ASP A 79 2.56 0.77 0.10
CA ASP A 79 2.07 1.22 -1.21
C ASP A 79 0.66 1.78 -1.13
N LEU A 80 -0.25 1.11 -0.41
CA LEU A 80 -1.61 1.59 -0.20
C LEU A 80 -1.63 2.93 0.53
N ALA A 81 -0.76 3.14 1.50
CA ALA A 81 -0.64 4.43 2.19
C ALA A 81 -0.19 5.55 1.23
N ALA A 82 0.81 5.29 0.38
CA ALA A 82 1.29 6.27 -0.59
C ALA A 82 0.21 6.62 -1.63
N VAL A 83 -0.46 5.60 -2.20
CA VAL A 83 -1.53 5.78 -3.19
C VAL A 83 -2.76 6.46 -2.56
N THR A 84 -3.07 6.15 -1.30
CA THR A 84 -4.17 6.79 -0.55
C THR A 84 -3.87 8.26 -0.31
N LEU A 85 -2.65 8.61 0.12
CA LEU A 85 -2.24 10.00 0.30
C LEU A 85 -2.37 10.80 -1.01
N GLU A 86 -1.92 10.23 -2.13
CA GLU A 86 -2.07 10.88 -3.45
C GLU A 86 -3.54 11.08 -3.81
N SER A 87 -4.38 10.09 -3.56
CA SER A 87 -5.81 10.23 -3.82
C SER A 87 -6.43 11.35 -2.99
N VAL A 88 -6.21 11.34 -1.67
CA VAL A 88 -6.86 12.26 -0.73
C VAL A 88 -6.34 13.70 -0.89
N CYS A 89 -5.02 13.89 -1.02
CA CYS A 89 -4.43 15.23 -1.14
C CYS A 89 -4.35 15.74 -2.59
N GLY A 90 -4.13 14.84 -3.55
CA GLY A 90 -3.99 15.16 -4.97
C GLY A 90 -5.32 15.16 -5.75
N GLY A 91 -6.39 14.63 -5.17
CA GLY A 91 -7.71 14.53 -5.80
C GLY A 91 -7.84 13.36 -6.80
N GLY A 92 -6.94 12.39 -6.71
CA GLY A 92 -6.97 11.14 -7.48
C GLY A 92 -5.61 10.74 -8.06
N VAL A 93 -5.46 9.44 -8.28
CA VAL A 93 -4.25 8.78 -8.75
C VAL A 93 -4.33 8.53 -10.25
N SER A 94 -3.21 8.69 -10.97
CA SER A 94 -3.08 8.19 -12.35
C SER A 94 -2.27 6.90 -12.36
N LEU A 95 -2.85 5.83 -12.90
CA LEU A 95 -2.13 4.56 -13.00
C LEU A 95 -0.90 4.67 -13.90
N SER A 96 -0.96 5.49 -14.94
CA SER A 96 0.18 5.76 -15.84
C SER A 96 1.34 6.52 -15.18
N GLU A 97 1.10 7.15 -14.02
CA GLU A 97 2.14 7.83 -13.24
C GLU A 97 2.80 6.86 -12.25
N LEU A 98 2.12 5.76 -11.90
CA LEU A 98 2.66 4.70 -11.04
C LEU A 98 3.32 3.57 -11.83
N ASP A 99 2.77 3.24 -12.99
CA ASP A 99 3.29 2.25 -13.94
C ASP A 99 3.36 2.86 -15.35
N GLU A 100 4.58 3.19 -15.78
CA GLU A 100 4.83 3.73 -17.12
C GLU A 100 4.51 2.74 -18.25
N ASN A 101 4.44 1.44 -17.94
CA ASN A 101 4.18 0.37 -18.89
C ASN A 101 2.70 -0.02 -18.96
N THR A 102 1.84 0.63 -18.17
CA THR A 102 0.43 0.26 -18.08
C THR A 102 -0.27 0.37 -19.44
N LEU A 103 -1.00 -0.68 -19.81
CA LEU A 103 -1.84 -0.68 -21.02
C LEU A 103 -3.22 -0.05 -20.77
N ASN A 104 -3.56 0.23 -19.50
CA ASN A 104 -4.84 0.80 -19.09
C ASN A 104 -4.62 2.13 -18.34
N PRO A 105 -4.28 3.22 -19.06
CA PRO A 105 -4.05 4.52 -18.44
C PRO A 105 -5.38 5.09 -17.93
N LYS A 106 -5.67 4.85 -16.65
CA LYS A 106 -6.86 5.37 -15.99
C LYS A 106 -6.51 6.20 -14.76
N ARG A 107 -7.47 7.04 -14.38
CA ARG A 107 -7.45 7.78 -13.13
C ARG A 107 -8.53 7.25 -12.19
N PHE A 108 -8.20 7.17 -10.91
CA PHE A 108 -9.12 6.70 -9.89
C PHE A 108 -8.92 7.46 -8.58
N VAL A 109 -9.88 7.33 -7.67
CA VAL A 109 -9.77 7.81 -6.29
C VAL A 109 -9.93 6.64 -5.33
N ILE A 110 -9.16 6.67 -4.25
CA ILE A 110 -9.36 5.87 -3.04
C ILE A 110 -10.27 6.65 -2.10
N GLN A 111 -11.28 5.98 -1.55
CA GLN A 111 -12.24 6.51 -0.59
C GLN A 111 -12.04 5.79 0.75
N PRO A 112 -11.18 6.31 1.64
CA PRO A 112 -11.01 5.73 2.95
C PRO A 112 -11.97 6.37 3.98
N ASP A 113 -12.26 5.65 5.06
CA ASP A 113 -12.80 6.20 6.30
C ASP A 113 -11.72 6.44 7.37
N GLU A 114 -12.13 6.94 8.55
CA GLU A 114 -11.21 7.25 9.65
C GLU A 114 -10.51 5.99 10.20
N ASP A 115 -11.24 4.88 10.38
CA ASP A 115 -10.69 3.64 10.94
C ASP A 115 -9.69 3.00 9.96
N GLU A 116 -9.98 3.05 8.66
CA GLU A 116 -9.12 2.54 7.60
C GLU A 116 -7.83 3.36 7.45
N LEU A 117 -7.92 4.69 7.61
CA LEU A 117 -6.73 5.56 7.64
C LEU A 117 -5.89 5.34 8.90
N ASP A 118 -6.53 5.23 10.06
CA ASP A 118 -5.85 4.92 11.31
C ASP A 118 -5.11 3.58 11.21
N CYS A 119 -5.71 2.56 10.57
CA CYS A 119 -5.03 1.29 10.32
C CYS A 119 -3.74 1.44 9.49
N LEU A 120 -3.78 2.19 8.37
CA LEU A 120 -2.58 2.47 7.57
C LEU A 120 -1.53 3.22 8.41
N ILE A 121 -1.95 4.25 9.12
CA ILE A 121 -1.09 5.13 9.92
C ILE A 121 -0.42 4.35 11.06
N GLU A 122 -1.17 3.55 11.81
CA GLU A 122 -0.67 2.77 12.94
C GLU A 122 0.34 1.71 12.47
N THR A 123 0.05 1.05 11.35
CA THR A 123 0.96 0.06 10.73
C THR A 123 2.29 0.71 10.34
N LEU A 124 2.25 1.85 9.64
CA LEU A 124 3.46 2.58 9.26
C LEU A 124 4.26 3.07 10.47
N LEU A 125 3.59 3.50 11.55
CA LEU A 125 4.26 3.94 12.77
C LEU A 125 4.89 2.78 13.52
N ASP A 126 4.22 1.64 13.64
CA ASP A 126 4.81 0.43 14.25
C ASP A 126 6.06 -0.02 13.48
N PHE A 127 5.99 -0.09 12.15
CA PHE A 127 7.16 -0.37 11.32
C PHE A 127 8.27 0.65 11.53
N SER A 128 7.95 1.93 11.66
CA SER A 128 8.96 2.96 11.88
C SER A 128 9.70 2.85 13.22
N GLU A 129 9.03 2.30 14.23
CA GLU A 129 9.58 2.12 15.58
C GLU A 129 10.29 0.77 15.74
N ASN A 130 9.76 -0.26 15.09
CA ASN A 130 10.17 -1.66 15.25
C ASN A 130 10.50 -2.36 13.91
N PRO A 131 11.29 -1.75 13.00
CA PRO A 131 11.44 -2.30 11.64
C PRO A 131 12.14 -3.66 11.62
N GLU A 132 13.00 -3.95 12.61
CA GLU A 132 13.69 -5.24 12.77
C GLU A 132 12.76 -6.38 13.23
N GLU A 133 11.54 -6.06 13.68
CA GLU A 133 10.54 -7.06 14.12
C GLU A 133 9.65 -7.55 12.97
N TYR A 134 9.77 -6.94 11.78
CA TYR A 134 9.04 -7.35 10.58
C TYR A 134 9.85 -8.40 9.81
N GLU A 135 9.18 -9.39 9.24
CA GLU A 135 9.81 -10.39 8.37
C GLU A 135 10.50 -9.76 7.15
N LEU A 136 10.04 -8.58 6.72
CA LEU A 136 10.69 -7.77 5.68
C LEU A 136 12.17 -7.49 6.02
N ALA A 137 12.53 -7.38 7.31
CA ALA A 137 13.89 -7.14 7.76
C ALA A 137 14.87 -8.24 7.33
N ASP A 138 14.41 -9.48 7.15
CA ASP A 138 15.25 -10.59 6.70
C ASP A 138 15.72 -10.42 5.24
N PHE A 139 15.06 -9.55 4.47
CA PHE A 139 15.31 -9.31 3.05
C PHE A 139 15.96 -7.96 2.77
N CYS A 140 16.10 -7.09 3.77
CA CYS A 140 16.62 -5.74 3.62
C CYS A 140 18.01 -5.57 4.25
N ALA A 141 18.87 -4.76 3.62
CA ALA A 141 20.08 -4.32 4.29
C ALA A 141 19.71 -3.39 5.47
N PRO A 142 20.49 -3.35 6.57
CA PRO A 142 20.15 -2.53 7.73
C PRO A 142 20.00 -1.03 7.43
N ASP A 143 20.80 -0.50 6.49
CA ASP A 143 20.71 0.90 6.08
C ASP A 143 19.41 1.15 5.30
N ASP A 144 19.05 0.26 4.37
CA ASP A 144 17.78 0.34 3.61
C ASP A 144 16.57 0.24 4.54
N LEU A 145 16.58 -0.74 5.46
CA LEU A 145 15.51 -0.93 6.43
C LEU A 145 15.30 0.32 7.31
N ARG A 146 16.40 0.97 7.71
CA ARG A 146 16.35 2.23 8.47
C ARG A 146 15.79 3.38 7.65
N GLU A 147 16.13 3.47 6.37
CA GLU A 147 15.60 4.50 5.48
C GLU A 147 14.10 4.27 5.19
N MET A 148 13.69 3.02 4.94
CA MET A 148 12.27 2.63 4.83
C MET A 148 11.48 3.04 6.08
N ALA A 149 12.00 2.73 7.28
CA ALA A 149 11.36 3.08 8.55
C ALA A 149 11.19 4.61 8.71
N ALA A 150 12.20 5.38 8.31
CA ALA A 150 12.11 6.85 8.32
C ALA A 150 11.07 7.38 7.33
N GLN A 151 11.01 6.81 6.12
CA GLN A 151 10.00 7.19 5.13
C GLN A 151 8.58 6.82 5.58
N CYS A 152 8.38 5.64 6.17
CA CYS A 152 7.09 5.22 6.74
C CYS A 152 6.60 6.21 7.80
N LYS A 153 7.50 6.67 8.68
CA LYS A 153 7.16 7.67 9.70
C LYS A 153 6.68 8.98 9.09
N ASP A 154 7.42 9.50 8.11
CA ASP A 154 7.06 10.75 7.45
C ASP A 154 5.75 10.61 6.65
N LEU A 155 5.50 9.45 6.03
CA LEU A 155 4.26 9.16 5.30
C LEU A 155 3.06 9.08 6.26
N ALA A 156 3.22 8.41 7.40
CA ALA A 156 2.19 8.34 8.43
C ALA A 156 1.80 9.74 8.94
N TYR A 157 2.76 10.64 9.15
CA TYR A 157 2.44 12.01 9.53
C TYR A 157 1.76 12.79 8.41
N ALA A 158 2.15 12.60 7.15
CA ALA A 158 1.47 13.22 6.03
C ALA A 158 0.00 12.77 5.91
N LEU A 159 -0.29 11.49 6.17
CA LEU A 159 -1.66 10.97 6.23
C LEU A 159 -2.44 11.58 7.41
N LYS A 160 -1.83 11.70 8.59
CA LYS A 160 -2.46 12.38 9.74
C LYS A 160 -2.81 13.85 9.47
N GLU A 161 -2.02 14.55 8.65
CA GLU A 161 -2.27 15.94 8.27
C GLU A 161 -3.33 16.09 7.17
N ALA A 162 -3.64 15.01 6.44
CA ALA A 162 -4.63 14.98 5.36
C ALA A 162 -6.08 14.82 5.87
N LEU A 163 -6.24 14.40 7.13
CA LEU A 163 -7.50 14.26 7.88
C LEU A 163 -7.90 15.57 8.60
#